data_AF-A0A8J4X4K4-F1
#
_entry.id   AF-A0A8J4X4K4-F1
#
_cell.length_a   1.000
_cell.length_b   1.000
_cell.length_c   1.000
_cell.angle_alpha   90.00
_cell.angle_beta   90.00
_cell.angle_gamma   90.00
#
_symmetry.space_group_name_H-M   'P 1'
#
loop_
_entity.id
_entity.type
_entity.pdbx_description
1 polymer ?
#
loop_
_entity_poly.entity_id
_entity_poly.type
_entity_poly.pdbx_seq_one_letter_code
_entity_poly.pdbx_strand_id
1 'polypeptide(L)'
;MQRRMSGFLSECDPCDSSSQSSMISTQLRDMQAAQAQCVQYEKCSVFHCANSKCSLVLGDSLGACGEIKRIKAIICLKISKDVRVREKLEMGKEGPLKFCTYKALECSGCRRFVGLVLHSTPQHLSSLRGLFLLLKEAVNCYMLGNCSVVNASKVSFEHRLLGRSINE
;
A
#
# COMPACT_ATOMS: atom_id res chain seq x y z
N MET A 1 63.73 3.99 -24.12
CA MET A 1 63.81 5.36 -23.58
C MET A 1 62.85 6.26 -24.36
N GLN A 2 61.80 6.72 -23.69
CA GLN A 2 60.87 7.84 -23.98
C GLN A 2 60.40 8.13 -25.43
N ARG A 3 59.08 8.01 -25.65
CA ARG A 3 58.32 9.03 -26.42
C ARG A 3 57.00 9.38 -25.71
N ARG A 4 56.78 10.70 -25.66
CA ARG A 4 55.81 11.47 -24.88
C ARG A 4 54.36 11.16 -25.23
N MET A 5 53.52 11.16 -24.19
CA MET A 5 52.07 11.35 -24.28
C MET A 5 51.74 12.76 -24.80
N SER A 6 50.90 12.83 -25.82
CA SER A 6 50.10 14.01 -26.16
C SER A 6 48.64 13.56 -26.25
N GLY A 7 47.86 13.94 -25.23
CA GLY A 7 46.44 13.64 -25.16
C GLY A 7 45.65 14.52 -26.13
N PHE A 8 44.68 13.90 -26.81
CA PHE A 8 43.55 14.60 -27.41
C PHE A 8 42.41 14.60 -26.40
N LEU A 9 42.09 15.78 -25.87
CA LEU A 9 40.85 16.05 -25.14
C LEU A 9 39.75 16.26 -26.18
N SER A 10 38.72 15.42 -26.15
CA SER A 10 37.43 15.71 -26.77
C SER A 10 36.56 16.33 -25.68
N GLU A 11 36.19 17.60 -25.85
CA GLU A 11 35.19 18.27 -25.03
C GLU A 11 33.83 17.58 -25.26
N CYS A 12 33.22 17.09 -24.18
CA CYS A 12 31.81 16.74 -24.16
C CYS A 12 31.07 17.91 -23.49
N ASP A 13 30.13 18.53 -24.20
CA ASP A 13 29.33 19.64 -23.70
C ASP A 13 28.59 19.29 -22.39
N PRO A 14 28.39 20.25 -21.46
CA PRO A 14 27.63 20.02 -20.25
C PRO A 14 26.16 19.72 -20.58
N CYS A 15 25.64 18.57 -20.13
CA CYS A 15 24.21 18.30 -20.22
C CYS A 15 23.45 19.21 -19.22
N ASP A 16 22.71 20.18 -19.77
CA ASP A 16 21.89 21.11 -18.99
C ASP A 16 20.70 20.36 -18.36
N SER A 17 20.96 19.74 -17.20
CA SER A 17 20.02 18.91 -16.44
C SER A 17 18.93 19.75 -15.75
N SER A 18 19.00 21.08 -15.83
CA SER A 18 18.08 22.01 -15.16
C SER A 18 16.69 22.04 -15.82
N SER A 19 16.62 21.85 -17.14
CA SER A 19 15.37 21.96 -17.90
C SER A 19 14.43 20.78 -17.68
N GLN A 20 14.95 19.55 -17.58
CA GLN A 20 14.10 18.36 -17.38
C GLN A 20 13.59 18.21 -15.94
N SER A 21 14.40 18.59 -14.94
CA SER A 21 13.94 18.61 -13.53
C SER A 21 12.82 19.61 -13.31
N SER A 22 12.81 20.73 -14.04
CA SER A 22 11.76 21.75 -13.92
C SER A 22 10.40 21.21 -14.39
N MET A 23 10.34 20.53 -15.53
CA MET A 23 9.09 20.01 -16.10
C MET A 23 8.46 18.91 -15.25
N ILE A 24 9.28 18.00 -14.69
CA ILE A 24 8.80 16.96 -13.76
C ILE A 24 8.24 17.62 -12.49
N SER A 25 8.92 18.63 -11.96
CA SER A 25 8.48 19.33 -10.74
C SER A 25 7.18 20.11 -10.94
N THR A 26 6.92 20.62 -12.15
CA THR A 26 5.70 21.36 -12.49
C THR A 26 4.55 20.38 -12.73
N GLN A 27 4.78 19.27 -13.45
CA GLN A 27 3.79 18.21 -13.63
C GLN A 27 3.35 17.57 -12.30
N LEU A 28 4.29 17.37 -11.36
CA LEU A 28 3.95 16.88 -10.01
C LEU A 28 3.13 17.89 -9.20
N ARG A 29 3.37 19.19 -9.38
CA ARG A 29 2.59 20.27 -8.75
C ARG A 29 1.19 20.39 -9.36
N ASP A 30 1.06 20.25 -10.67
CA ASP A 30 -0.22 20.32 -11.37
C ASP A 30 -1.10 19.09 -11.06
N MET A 31 -0.50 17.91 -10.85
CA MET A 31 -1.20 16.73 -10.32
C MET A 31 -1.67 16.92 -8.86
N GLN A 32 -0.92 17.65 -8.04
CA GLN A 32 -1.34 17.99 -6.67
C GLN A 32 -2.50 18.99 -6.67
N ALA A 33 -2.55 19.92 -7.64
CA ALA A 33 -3.64 20.89 -7.77
C ALA A 33 -4.97 20.27 -8.26
N ALA A 34 -4.90 19.22 -9.12
CA ALA A 34 -6.08 18.49 -9.59
C ALA A 34 -6.73 17.56 -8.53
N GLN A 35 -6.11 17.42 -7.35
CA GLN A 35 -6.52 16.49 -6.29
C GLN A 35 -6.99 17.15 -5.01
N ALA A 36 -7.56 18.36 -5.08
CA ALA A 36 -8.47 18.85 -4.03
C ALA A 36 -9.81 18.11 -4.11
N GLN A 37 -9.78 16.77 -4.07
CA GLN A 37 -10.98 15.97 -3.93
C GLN A 37 -11.44 16.16 -2.48
N CYS A 38 -12.51 16.91 -2.29
CA CYS A 38 -13.14 17.07 -0.99
C CYS A 38 -13.46 15.68 -0.42
N VAL A 39 -12.74 15.30 0.64
CA VAL A 39 -12.94 14.00 1.29
C VAL A 39 -14.30 14.04 1.98
N GLN A 40 -15.23 13.21 1.52
CA GLN A 40 -16.51 12.99 2.21
C GLN A 40 -16.26 12.17 3.48
N TYR A 41 -15.98 12.85 4.58
CA TYR A 41 -15.65 12.22 5.86
C TYR A 41 -16.76 11.29 6.36
N GLU A 42 -18.02 11.55 6.00
CA GLU A 42 -19.17 10.73 6.37
C GLU A 42 -19.09 9.30 5.80
N LYS A 43 -18.39 9.13 4.67
CA LYS A 43 -18.14 7.84 4.03
C LYS A 43 -16.85 7.19 4.49
N CYS A 44 -16.05 7.88 5.31
CA CYS A 44 -14.78 7.36 5.78
C CYS A 44 -14.97 6.41 6.96
N SER A 45 -14.01 5.50 7.12
CA SER A 45 -13.92 4.60 8.27
C SER A 45 -12.49 4.44 8.76
N VAL A 46 -12.35 4.24 10.06
CA VAL A 46 -11.08 3.94 10.73
C VAL A 46 -11.07 2.45 11.09
N PHE A 47 -9.98 1.77 10.73
CA PHE A 47 -9.79 0.35 10.99
C PHE A 47 -9.10 0.16 12.34
N HIS A 48 -9.74 -0.57 13.24
CA HIS A 48 -9.24 -0.90 14.57
C HIS A 48 -8.97 -2.39 14.69
N CYS A 49 -8.01 -2.77 15.53
CA CYS A 49 -7.79 -4.15 15.91
C CYS A 49 -9.06 -4.73 16.55
N ALA A 50 -9.56 -5.85 16.02
CA ALA A 50 -10.80 -6.47 16.50
C ALA A 50 -10.66 -7.13 17.88
N ASN A 51 -9.46 -7.21 18.45
CA ASN A 51 -9.27 -7.68 19.82
C ASN A 51 -9.92 -6.70 20.80
N SER A 52 -10.91 -7.19 21.56
CA SER A 52 -11.75 -6.38 22.46
C SER A 52 -10.97 -5.61 23.54
N LYS A 53 -9.77 -6.08 23.90
CA LYS A 53 -8.89 -5.42 24.89
C LYS A 53 -7.86 -4.47 24.26
N CYS A 54 -7.90 -4.23 22.95
CA CYS A 54 -6.85 -3.50 22.24
C CYS A 54 -7.38 -2.28 21.50
N SER A 55 -8.25 -2.47 20.51
CA SER A 55 -8.81 -1.39 19.69
C SER A 55 -7.79 -0.40 19.08
N LEU A 56 -6.53 -0.81 18.90
CA LEU A 56 -5.49 0.01 18.28
C LEU A 56 -5.81 0.27 16.80
N VAL A 57 -5.59 1.49 16.31
CA VAL A 57 -5.78 1.87 14.91
C VAL A 57 -4.77 1.14 14.00
N LEU A 58 -5.29 0.40 13.04
CA LEU A 58 -4.54 -0.35 12.03
C LEU A 58 -4.44 0.41 10.70
N GLY A 59 -5.35 1.33 10.42
CA GLY A 59 -5.41 2.10 9.17
C GLY A 59 -6.78 2.77 8.99
N ASP A 60 -7.09 3.18 7.76
CA ASP A 60 -8.34 3.84 7.41
C ASP A 60 -8.72 3.60 5.94
N SER A 61 -9.94 3.98 5.58
CA SER A 61 -10.49 3.83 4.23
C SER A 61 -9.85 4.72 3.16
N LEU A 62 -9.06 5.73 3.53
CA LEU A 62 -8.33 6.55 2.54
C LEU A 62 -7.07 5.83 2.07
N GLY A 63 -6.45 5.03 2.95
CA GLY A 63 -5.37 4.10 2.61
C GLY A 63 -5.85 2.81 1.93
N ALA A 64 -7.16 2.52 1.94
CA ALA A 64 -7.74 1.34 1.30
C ALA A 64 -8.04 1.55 -0.19
N CYS A 65 -7.82 0.52 -0.99
CA CYS A 65 -8.10 0.53 -2.43
C CYS A 65 -9.00 -0.62 -2.93
N GLY A 66 -9.56 -1.41 -2.01
CA GLY A 66 -10.54 -2.45 -2.33
C GLY A 66 -10.51 -3.61 -1.34
N GLU A 67 -11.06 -4.75 -1.74
CA GLU A 67 -10.98 -6.01 -1.00
C GLU A 67 -10.67 -7.20 -1.91
N ILE A 68 -10.12 -8.26 -1.33
CA ILE A 68 -10.05 -9.57 -1.97
C ILE A 68 -10.94 -10.56 -1.21
N LYS A 69 -12.10 -10.86 -1.80
CA LYS A 69 -13.12 -11.71 -1.18
C LYS A 69 -12.62 -13.12 -0.85
N ARG A 70 -11.79 -13.72 -1.72
CA ARG A 70 -11.24 -15.07 -1.50
C ARG A 70 -10.35 -15.17 -0.25
N ILE A 71 -9.52 -14.15 0.01
CA ILE A 71 -8.64 -14.08 1.19
C ILE A 71 -9.37 -13.42 2.39
N LYS A 72 -10.56 -12.83 2.15
CA LYS A 72 -11.32 -12.04 3.13
C LYS A 72 -10.48 -10.91 3.71
N ALA A 73 -9.79 -10.16 2.85
CA ALA A 73 -8.89 -9.08 3.26
C ALA A 73 -9.25 -7.74 2.61
N ILE A 74 -9.04 -6.65 3.35
CA ILE A 74 -9.03 -5.28 2.86
C ILE A 74 -7.65 -5.03 2.23
N ILE A 75 -7.62 -4.51 1.01
CA ILE A 75 -6.40 -4.15 0.31
C ILE A 75 -6.07 -2.70 0.65
N CYS A 76 -4.90 -2.48 1.26
CA CYS A 76 -4.43 -1.18 1.70
C CYS A 76 -3.09 -0.84 1.03
N LEU A 77 -2.99 0.38 0.50
CA LEU A 77 -1.74 0.98 0.02
C LEU A 77 -0.87 1.44 1.19
N LYS A 78 -1.52 1.88 2.28
CA LYS A 78 -0.88 2.37 3.49
C LYS A 78 -1.66 1.87 4.71
N ILE A 79 -0.94 1.57 5.77
CA ILE A 79 -1.48 1.20 7.08
C ILE A 79 -0.84 2.07 8.17
N SER A 80 -1.37 1.99 9.39
CA SER A 80 -0.79 2.70 10.54
C SER A 80 0.63 2.19 10.84
N LYS A 81 1.47 3.09 11.38
CA LYS A 81 2.79 2.75 11.94
C LYS A 81 2.70 1.75 13.10
N ASP A 82 1.52 1.63 13.70
CA ASP A 82 1.26 0.71 14.80
C ASP A 82 0.94 -0.72 14.32
N VAL A 83 1.07 -0.99 13.02
CA VAL A 83 1.08 -2.34 12.46
C VAL A 83 2.52 -2.72 12.11
N ARG A 84 3.01 -3.81 12.70
CA ARG A 84 4.36 -4.32 12.48
C ARG A 84 4.34 -5.39 11.39
N VAL A 85 5.25 -5.28 10.43
CA VAL A 85 5.55 -6.35 9.48
C VAL A 85 6.59 -7.27 10.12
N ARG A 86 6.29 -8.57 10.27
CA ARG A 86 7.28 -9.55 10.73
C ARG A 86 8.37 -9.72 9.68
N GLU A 87 9.61 -9.89 10.11
CA GLU A 87 10.74 -10.09 9.20
C GLU A 87 10.71 -11.47 8.55
N LYS A 88 10.24 -12.48 9.29
CA LYS A 88 10.16 -13.87 8.84
C LYS A 88 9.21 -14.00 7.65
N LEU A 89 9.70 -14.64 6.59
CA LEU A 89 8.91 -15.05 5.45
C LEU A 89 8.22 -16.39 5.75
N GLU A 90 6.92 -16.46 5.53
CA GLU A 90 6.07 -17.63 5.77
C GLU A 90 5.49 -18.14 4.44
N MET A 91 5.16 -19.43 4.35
CA MET A 91 4.62 -20.06 3.13
C MET A 91 3.15 -20.44 3.34
N GLY A 92 2.29 -20.01 2.42
CA GLY A 92 0.90 -20.43 2.36
C GLY A 92 0.80 -21.85 1.81
N LYS A 93 0.46 -22.80 2.68
CA LYS A 93 0.38 -24.22 2.34
C LYS A 93 -0.96 -24.63 1.72
N GLU A 94 -2.03 -23.91 2.06
CA GLU A 94 -3.40 -24.28 1.74
C GLU A 94 -4.28 -23.07 1.42
N GLY A 95 -5.46 -23.36 0.87
CA GLY A 95 -6.50 -22.36 0.63
C GLY A 95 -6.10 -21.28 -0.38
N PRO A 96 -6.66 -20.06 -0.25
CA PRO A 96 -6.42 -18.94 -1.15
C PRO A 96 -4.96 -18.48 -1.25
N LEU A 97 -4.12 -18.84 -0.26
CA LEU A 97 -2.71 -18.48 -0.18
C LEU A 97 -1.78 -19.61 -0.63
N LYS A 98 -2.31 -20.72 -1.14
CA LYS A 98 -1.50 -21.85 -1.61
C LYS A 98 -0.47 -21.36 -2.64
N PHE A 99 0.77 -21.81 -2.47
CA PHE A 99 1.92 -21.40 -3.31
C PHE A 99 2.33 -19.93 -3.20
N CYS A 100 1.83 -19.20 -2.22
CA CYS A 100 2.32 -17.86 -1.91
C CYS A 100 3.34 -17.89 -0.78
N THR A 101 4.24 -16.92 -0.76
CA THR A 101 4.99 -16.54 0.44
C THR A 101 4.57 -15.16 0.91
N TYR A 102 4.60 -14.92 2.22
CA TYR A 102 4.14 -13.67 2.80
C TYR A 102 4.88 -13.32 4.09
N LYS A 103 4.87 -12.05 4.44
CA LYS A 103 5.23 -11.57 5.78
C LYS A 103 3.95 -11.28 6.56
N ALA A 104 3.87 -11.76 7.79
CA ALA A 104 2.72 -11.52 8.65
C ALA A 104 2.69 -10.08 9.17
N LEU A 105 1.49 -9.51 9.27
CA LEU A 105 1.22 -8.23 9.93
C LEU A 105 0.72 -8.49 11.34
N GLU A 106 1.29 -7.80 12.32
CA GLU A 106 0.91 -7.90 13.73
C GLU A 106 0.54 -6.53 14.29
N CYS A 107 -0.53 -6.49 15.08
CA CYS A 107 -0.87 -5.32 15.88
C CYS A 107 0.25 -5.03 16.90
N SER A 108 0.76 -3.80 16.96
CA SER A 108 1.83 -3.42 17.92
C SER A 108 1.38 -3.55 19.38
N GLY A 109 0.11 -3.24 19.66
CA GLY A 109 -0.48 -3.24 21.00
C GLY A 109 -0.67 -4.64 21.56
N CYS A 110 -1.39 -5.53 20.86
CA CYS A 110 -1.72 -6.87 21.38
C CYS A 110 -0.97 -8.02 20.71
N ARG A 111 -0.06 -7.73 19.77
CA ARG A 111 0.79 -8.71 19.07
C ARG A 111 0.06 -9.77 18.26
N ARG A 112 -1.27 -9.69 18.15
CA ARG A 112 -2.07 -10.59 17.31
C ARG A 112 -1.79 -10.36 15.83
N PHE A 113 -1.85 -11.46 15.08
CA PHE A 113 -1.88 -11.45 13.62
C PHE A 113 -3.13 -10.72 13.14
N VAL A 114 -2.96 -9.74 12.25
CA VAL A 114 -4.05 -8.90 11.71
C VAL A 114 -4.10 -8.88 10.18
N GLY A 115 -3.11 -9.47 9.51
CA GLY A 115 -2.98 -9.36 8.06
C GLY A 115 -1.67 -9.89 7.53
N LEU A 116 -1.40 -9.62 6.26
CA LEU A 116 -0.18 -10.08 5.60
C LEU A 116 0.24 -9.17 4.45
N VAL A 117 1.50 -9.30 4.04
CA VAL A 117 2.05 -8.71 2.80
C VAL A 117 2.57 -9.85 1.95
N LEU A 118 1.99 -10.01 0.75
CA LEU A 118 2.40 -11.05 -0.19
C LEU A 118 3.77 -10.70 -0.82
N HIS A 119 4.63 -11.71 -0.94
CA HIS A 119 5.97 -11.58 -1.50
C HIS A 119 6.11 -12.34 -2.82
N SER A 120 6.05 -13.67 -2.78
CA SER A 120 5.97 -14.53 -3.97
C SER A 120 4.54 -15.01 -4.16
N THR A 121 4.02 -14.95 -5.38
CA THR A 121 2.61 -15.25 -5.69
C THR A 121 2.46 -15.90 -7.06
N PRO A 122 1.46 -16.78 -7.24
CA PRO A 122 0.97 -17.15 -8.57
C PRO A 122 0.43 -15.93 -9.35
N GLN A 123 0.28 -16.07 -10.67
CA GLN A 123 -0.11 -14.97 -11.57
C GLN A 123 -1.42 -14.27 -11.15
N HIS A 124 -2.43 -15.02 -10.72
CA HIS A 124 -3.73 -14.48 -10.33
C HIS A 124 -3.73 -13.65 -9.02
N LEU A 125 -2.61 -13.65 -8.27
CA LEU A 125 -2.40 -12.81 -7.08
C LEU A 125 -1.22 -11.83 -7.24
N SER A 126 -0.62 -11.77 -8.44
CA SER A 126 0.59 -10.99 -8.70
C SER A 126 0.43 -9.49 -8.45
N SER A 127 -0.77 -8.95 -8.66
CA SER A 127 -1.13 -7.55 -8.40
C SER A 127 -1.21 -7.19 -6.92
N LEU A 128 -1.25 -8.18 -6.03
CA LEU A 128 -1.34 -7.97 -4.58
C LEU A 128 0.03 -7.99 -3.89
N ARG A 129 1.12 -8.26 -4.63
CA ARG A 129 2.48 -8.26 -4.07
C ARG A 129 2.83 -6.89 -3.52
N GLY A 130 3.43 -6.87 -2.33
CA GLY A 130 3.84 -5.64 -1.66
C GLY A 130 2.70 -4.79 -1.09
N LEU A 131 1.43 -5.14 -1.36
CA LEU A 131 0.28 -4.47 -0.75
C LEU A 131 0.01 -5.01 0.66
N PHE A 132 -0.55 -4.17 1.51
CA PHE A 132 -0.98 -4.58 2.85
C PHE A 132 -2.37 -5.18 2.78
N LEU A 133 -2.52 -6.42 3.23
CA LEU A 133 -3.79 -7.12 3.28
C LEU A 133 -4.21 -7.28 4.74
N LEU A 134 -5.15 -6.44 5.20
CA LEU A 134 -5.73 -6.57 6.55
C LEU A 134 -6.88 -7.58 6.53
N LEU A 135 -6.81 -8.63 7.34
CA LEU A 135 -7.87 -9.63 7.38
C LEU A 135 -9.14 -9.05 8.01
N LYS A 136 -10.27 -9.20 7.33
CA LYS A 136 -11.55 -8.60 7.74
C LYS A 136 -12.02 -9.08 9.12
N GLU A 137 -11.70 -10.32 9.48
CA GLU A 137 -12.02 -10.87 10.81
C GLU A 137 -11.22 -10.20 11.94
N ALA A 138 -10.02 -9.71 11.64
CA ALA A 138 -9.12 -9.06 12.61
C ALA A 138 -9.33 -7.54 12.70
N VAL A 139 -10.32 -6.99 11.98
CA VAL A 139 -10.57 -5.55 11.86
C VAL A 139 -12.00 -5.20 12.26
N ASN A 140 -12.16 -4.19 13.10
CA ASN A 140 -13.41 -3.47 13.31
C ASN A 140 -13.32 -2.10 12.62
N CYS A 141 -14.35 -1.73 11.86
CA CYS A 141 -14.47 -0.44 11.20
C CYS A 141 -15.30 0.49 12.07
N TYR A 142 -14.71 1.61 12.48
CA TYR A 142 -15.45 2.74 13.03
C TYR A 142 -15.89 3.64 11.88
N MET A 143 -17.20 3.74 11.65
CA MET A 143 -17.80 4.50 10.57
C MET A 143 -18.01 5.94 11.04
N LEU A 144 -17.34 6.92 10.42
CA LEU A 144 -17.39 8.31 10.90
C LEU A 144 -18.80 8.92 10.75
N GLY A 145 -19.50 8.64 9.64
CA GLY A 145 -20.79 9.25 9.35
C GLY A 145 -21.91 8.91 10.33
N ASN A 146 -21.81 7.80 11.07
CA ASN A 146 -22.84 7.39 12.03
C ASN A 146 -22.26 6.94 13.39
N CYS A 147 -20.97 7.17 13.62
CA CYS A 147 -20.27 6.83 14.86
C CYS A 147 -20.41 5.36 15.31
N SER A 148 -20.67 4.44 14.38
CA SER A 148 -20.88 3.02 14.69
C SER A 148 -19.61 2.19 14.50
N VAL A 149 -19.50 1.10 15.26
CA VAL A 149 -18.44 0.10 15.07
C VAL A 149 -19.04 -1.16 14.48
N VAL A 150 -18.51 -1.59 13.33
CA VAL A 150 -18.95 -2.79 12.63
C VAL A 150 -17.74 -3.65 12.29
N ASN A 151 -17.81 -4.97 12.50
CA ASN A 151 -16.73 -5.86 12.08
C ASN A 151 -16.56 -5.79 10.54
N ALA A 152 -15.33 -5.73 10.06
CA ALA A 152 -15.06 -5.52 8.64
C ALA A 152 -15.57 -6.66 7.74
N SER A 153 -15.85 -7.85 8.30
CA SER A 153 -16.52 -8.94 7.57
C SER A 153 -17.91 -8.57 7.04
N LYS A 154 -18.57 -7.58 7.65
CA LYS A 154 -19.91 -7.08 7.28
C LYS A 154 -19.87 -5.82 6.40
N VAL A 155 -18.68 -5.32 6.06
CA VAL A 155 -18.48 -4.11 5.25
C VAL A 155 -17.90 -4.52 3.91
N SER A 156 -18.37 -3.96 2.79
CA SER A 156 -17.78 -4.18 1.47
C SER A 156 -16.86 -3.02 1.11
N PHE A 157 -15.68 -3.31 0.55
CA PHE A 157 -14.74 -2.28 0.10
C PHE A 157 -14.64 -2.29 -1.42
N GLU A 158 -15.15 -1.24 -2.05
CA GLU A 158 -15.10 -1.12 -3.51
C GLU A 158 -13.67 -0.86 -4.00
N HIS A 159 -13.33 -1.44 -5.15
CA HIS A 159 -12.04 -1.19 -5.77
C HIS A 159 -12.00 0.24 -6.29
N ARG A 160 -11.08 1.03 -5.74
CA ARG A 160 -10.75 2.34 -6.31
C ARG A 160 -9.85 2.08 -7.51
N LEU A 161 -10.25 2.58 -8.68
CA LEU A 161 -9.35 2.62 -9.83
C LEU A 161 -8.15 3.49 -9.43
N LEU A 162 -6.99 2.86 -9.23
CA LEU A 162 -5.74 3.58 -9.08
C LEU A 162 -5.50 4.25 -10.43
N GLY A 163 -5.73 5.55 -10.52
CA GLY A 163 -5.83 6.32 -11.75
C GLY A 163 -4.58 6.31 -12.61
N ARG A 164 -4.33 5.20 -13.31
CA ARG A 164 -3.48 5.12 -14.48
C ARG A 164 -4.24 4.36 -15.55
N SER A 165 -4.94 5.10 -16.40
CA SER A 165 -4.93 4.68 -17.80
C SER A 165 -3.49 4.94 -18.25
N ILE A 166 -2.72 3.86 -18.38
CA ILE A 166 -1.54 3.90 -19.23
C ILE A 166 -2.13 3.68 -20.60
N ASN A 167 -2.39 4.78 -21.31
CA ASN A 167 -2.57 4.68 -22.75
C ASN A 167 -1.19 4.34 -23.29
N GLU A 168 -1.04 3.15 -23.88
CA GLU A 168 0.08 2.82 -24.75
C GLU A 168 0.11 3.76 -25.96
#